data_AF-A0A504YY87-F1
#
_entry.id   AF-A0A504YY87-F1
#
_cell.length_a   1.000
_cell.length_b   1.000
_cell.length_c   1.000
_cell.angle_alpha   90.00
_cell.angle_beta   90.00
_cell.angle_gamma   90.00
#
_symmetry.space_group_name_H-M   'P 1'
#
loop_
_entity.id
_entity.type
_entity.pdbx_description
1 polymer ?
#
loop_
_entity_poly.entity_id
_entity_poly.type
_entity_poly.pdbx_seq_one_letter_code
_entity_poly.pdbx_strand_id
1 'polypeptide(L)'
;MIASPYQFLEKQRQACSSDTDPEEDMNEADQEEKQRLIKQIMELQHTLEDLSARVDVVKEENLKLRSENQILGQYIENMMANSSVFQSTSPRSVEPRRQTVHYGSRGT
;
A
#
# COMPACT_ATOMS: atom_id res chain seq x y z
N MET A 1 57.75 15.76 -50.17
CA MET A 1 57.93 15.27 -48.79
C MET A 1 56.62 14.62 -48.38
N ILE A 2 56.61 13.30 -48.20
CA ILE A 2 55.40 12.53 -47.84
C ILE A 2 55.44 12.37 -46.31
N ALA A 3 54.39 12.82 -45.62
CA ALA A 3 54.31 12.74 -44.16
C ALA A 3 54.39 11.27 -43.70
N SER A 4 55.14 11.02 -42.62
CA SER A 4 55.30 9.69 -42.05
C SER A 4 53.94 9.13 -41.59
N PRO A 5 53.59 7.88 -41.89
CA PRO A 5 52.32 7.25 -41.49
C PRO A 5 52.02 7.36 -39.99
N TYR A 6 53.04 7.47 -39.14
CA TYR A 6 52.90 7.60 -37.69
C TYR A 6 52.30 8.96 -37.26
N GLN A 7 52.55 10.03 -38.01
CA GLN A 7 51.99 11.36 -37.72
C GLN A 7 50.47 11.40 -37.93
N PHE A 8 49.95 10.58 -38.86
CA PHE A 8 48.50 10.47 -39.11
C PHE A 8 47.79 9.69 -38.00
N LEU A 9 48.44 8.64 -37.48
CA LEU A 9 47.90 7.82 -36.38
C LEU A 9 47.84 8.58 -35.05
N GLU A 10 48.83 9.42 -34.75
CA GLU A 10 48.80 10.29 -33.57
C GLU A 10 47.67 11.32 -33.65
N LYS A 11 47.44 11.90 -34.85
CA LYS A 11 46.35 12.84 -35.10
C LYS A 11 44.97 12.20 -34.96
N GLN A 12 44.85 10.90 -35.25
CA GLN A 12 43.60 10.14 -35.08
C GLN A 12 43.39 9.69 -33.62
N ARG A 13 44.47 9.37 -32.88
CA ARG A 13 44.42 9.09 -31.44
C ARG A 13 43.98 10.32 -30.64
N GLN A 14 44.39 11.51 -31.06
CA GLN A 14 44.00 12.77 -30.42
C GLN A 14 42.55 13.20 -30.73
N ALA A 15 41.92 12.61 -31.77
CA ALA A 15 40.52 12.88 -32.14
C ALA A 15 39.50 11.98 -31.42
N CYS A 16 39.95 10.92 -30.72
CA CYS A 16 39.06 9.98 -30.01
C CYS A 16 39.26 9.95 -28.50
N SER A 17 39.92 10.97 -27.91
CA SER A 17 40.09 11.06 -26.44
C SER A 17 39.14 12.07 -25.78
N SER A 18 38.11 12.55 -26.47
CA SER A 18 37.05 13.35 -25.85
C SER A 18 35.85 12.45 -25.56
N ASP A 19 36.04 11.50 -24.65
CA ASP A 19 34.96 11.15 -23.72
C ASP A 19 34.86 12.33 -22.74
N THR A 20 34.39 13.48 -23.23
CA THR A 20 33.90 14.55 -22.35
C THR A 20 32.70 13.95 -21.64
N ASP A 21 32.90 13.57 -20.39
CA ASP A 21 31.82 13.26 -19.47
C ASP A 21 30.84 14.43 -19.52
N PRO A 22 29.56 14.24 -19.90
CA PRO A 22 28.59 15.33 -19.99
C PRO A 22 28.35 16.08 -18.66
N GLU A 23 28.97 15.63 -17.56
CA GLU A 23 28.98 16.29 -16.25
C GLU A 23 29.97 17.49 -16.16
N GLU A 24 30.93 17.66 -17.10
CA GLU A 24 31.93 18.76 -17.02
C GLU A 24 31.39 20.16 -17.41
N ASP A 25 30.20 20.25 -18.03
CA ASP A 25 29.62 21.55 -18.46
C ASP A 25 28.55 22.09 -17.49
N MET A 26 28.35 21.42 -16.35
CA MET A 26 27.48 21.90 -15.26
C MET A 26 28.26 22.84 -14.34
N ASN A 27 27.66 24.00 -14.02
CA ASN A 27 28.24 24.93 -13.05
C ASN A 27 28.37 24.23 -11.67
N GLU A 28 29.45 24.54 -10.93
CA GLU A 28 29.74 23.94 -9.62
C GLU A 28 28.56 24.10 -8.63
N ALA A 29 27.83 25.22 -8.72
CA ALA A 29 26.61 25.46 -7.96
C ALA A 29 25.48 24.46 -8.27
N ASP A 30 25.29 24.09 -9.54
CA ASP A 30 24.26 23.15 -9.96
C ASP A 30 24.62 21.73 -9.50
N GLN A 31 25.92 21.39 -9.50
CA GLN A 31 26.41 20.12 -8.97
C GLN A 31 26.18 20.02 -7.46
N GLU A 32 26.41 21.11 -6.71
CA GLU A 32 26.15 21.15 -5.28
C GLU A 32 24.64 21.02 -4.97
N GLU A 33 23.78 21.70 -5.72
CA GLU A 33 22.32 21.58 -5.57
C GLU A 33 21.85 20.15 -5.87
N LYS A 34 22.33 19.55 -6.96
CA LYS A 34 22.06 18.14 -7.30
C LYS A 34 22.48 17.21 -6.16
N GLN A 35 23.66 17.40 -5.58
CA GLN A 35 24.13 16.60 -4.44
C GLN A 35 23.24 16.76 -3.20
N ARG A 36 22.81 18.00 -2.88
CA ARG A 36 21.88 18.26 -1.76
C ARG A 36 20.53 17.59 -1.97
N LEU A 37 19.97 17.67 -3.18
CA LEU A 37 18.70 17.01 -3.53
C LEU A 37 18.82 15.49 -3.45
N ILE A 38 19.91 14.92 -3.95
CA ILE A 38 20.18 13.47 -3.84
C ILE A 38 20.19 13.06 -2.37
N LYS A 39 20.89 13.80 -1.50
CA LYS A 39 20.93 13.50 -0.07
C LYS A 39 19.53 13.52 0.55
N GLN A 40 18.72 14.53 0.24
CA GLN A 40 17.36 14.63 0.75
C GLN A 40 16.49 13.47 0.28
N ILE A 41 16.61 13.06 -0.99
CA ILE A 41 15.89 11.91 -1.53
C ILE A 41 16.28 10.63 -0.78
N MET A 42 17.57 10.41 -0.53
CA MET A 42 18.05 9.24 0.21
C MET A 42 17.50 9.18 1.63
N GLU A 43 17.49 10.31 2.35
CA GLU A 43 16.93 10.40 3.71
C GLU A 43 15.42 10.11 3.72
N LEU A 44 14.68 10.64 2.75
CA LEU A 44 13.25 10.39 2.60
C LEU A 44 12.95 8.93 2.24
N GLN A 45 13.75 8.33 1.35
CA GLN A 45 13.62 6.92 0.99
C GLN A 45 13.83 6.01 2.19
N HIS A 46 14.88 6.27 2.99
CA HIS A 46 15.13 5.50 4.20
C HIS A 46 13.98 5.62 5.21
N THR A 47 13.49 6.84 5.45
CA THR A 47 12.36 7.07 6.36
C THR A 47 11.07 6.38 5.87
N LEU A 48 10.84 6.38 4.56
CA LEU A 48 9.67 5.73 3.96
C LEU A 48 9.75 4.20 4.09
N GLU A 49 10.94 3.63 3.89
CA GLU A 49 11.20 2.20 4.06
C GLU A 49 10.92 1.77 5.49
N ASP A 50 11.46 2.50 6.48
CA ASP A 50 11.21 2.24 7.90
C ASP A 50 9.72 2.31 8.25
N LEU A 51 9.01 3.31 7.73
CA LEU A 51 7.57 3.45 7.94
C LEU A 51 6.79 2.30 7.29
N SER A 52 7.17 1.88 6.08
CA SER A 52 6.55 0.75 5.38
C SER A 52 6.70 -0.54 6.17
N ALA A 53 7.91 -0.83 6.67
CA ALA A 53 8.17 -2.01 7.49
C ALA A 53 7.32 -2.00 8.78
N ARG A 54 7.19 -0.84 9.44
CA ARG A 54 6.33 -0.69 10.62
C ARG A 54 4.86 -0.90 10.29
N VAL A 55 4.39 -0.45 9.14
CA VAL A 55 3.01 -0.69 8.68
C VAL A 55 2.76 -2.18 8.49
N ASP A 56 3.71 -2.92 7.92
CA ASP A 56 3.55 -4.36 7.72
C ASP A 56 3.49 -5.12 9.05
N VAL A 57 4.33 -4.75 10.03
CA VAL A 57 4.26 -5.28 11.40
C VAL A 57 2.89 -5.03 12.05
N VAL A 58 2.36 -3.80 11.94
CA VAL A 58 1.06 -3.45 12.51
C VAL A 58 -0.08 -4.23 11.82
N LYS A 59 0.00 -4.44 10.51
CA LYS A 59 -0.98 -5.26 9.78
C LYS A 59 -0.97 -6.70 10.26
N GLU A 60 0.21 -7.29 10.45
CA GLU A 60 0.34 -8.66 10.95
C GLU A 60 -0.25 -8.81 12.36
N GLU A 61 0.08 -7.90 13.27
CA GLU A 61 -0.48 -7.90 14.62
C GLU A 61 -2.00 -7.73 14.60
N ASN A 62 -2.52 -6.84 13.75
CA ASN A 62 -3.96 -6.65 13.60
C ASN A 62 -4.66 -7.92 13.10
N LEU A 63 -4.08 -8.62 12.12
CA LEU A 63 -4.62 -9.89 11.63
C LEU A 63 -4.69 -10.95 12.73
N LYS A 64 -3.62 -11.06 13.53
CA LYS A 64 -3.57 -11.97 14.68
C LYS A 64 -4.69 -11.66 15.69
N LEU A 65 -4.82 -10.39 16.08
CA LEU A 65 -5.86 -9.96 17.02
C LEU A 65 -7.27 -10.20 16.47
N ARG A 66 -7.50 -9.98 15.17
CA ARG A 66 -8.80 -10.27 14.55
C ARG A 66 -9.12 -11.76 14.56
N SER A 67 -8.13 -12.62 14.32
CA SER A 67 -8.30 -14.07 14.40
C SER A 67 -8.65 -14.52 15.82
N GLU A 68 -7.95 -14.01 16.83
CA GLU A 68 -8.22 -14.32 18.23
C GLU A 68 -9.63 -13.85 18.64
N ASN A 69 -9.99 -12.62 18.29
CA ASN A 69 -11.33 -12.08 18.55
C ASN A 69 -12.44 -12.89 17.87
N GLN A 70 -12.19 -13.43 16.66
CA GLN A 70 -13.14 -14.31 15.99
C GLN A 70 -13.35 -15.61 16.78
N ILE A 71 -12.27 -16.23 17.24
CA ILE A 71 -12.33 -17.46 18.05
C ILE A 71 -13.08 -17.20 19.36
N LEU A 72 -12.76 -16.11 20.05
CA LEU A 72 -13.44 -15.70 21.28
C LEU A 72 -14.93 -15.41 21.04
N GLY A 73 -15.26 -14.72 19.95
CA GLY A 73 -16.64 -14.46 19.54
C GLY A 73 -17.43 -15.76 19.37
N GLN A 74 -16.88 -16.73 18.64
CA GLN A 74 -17.51 -18.03 18.45
C GLN A 74 -17.70 -18.78 19.78
N TYR A 75 -16.73 -18.71 20.69
CA TYR A 75 -16.84 -19.33 22.01
C TYR A 75 -18.00 -18.75 22.81
N ILE A 76 -18.16 -17.42 22.80
CA ILE A 76 -19.26 -16.72 23.46
C ILE A 76 -20.59 -17.13 22.83
N GLU A 77 -20.70 -17.11 21.50
CA GLU A 77 -21.91 -17.53 20.78
C GLU A 77 -22.32 -18.97 21.13
N ASN A 78 -21.36 -19.89 21.15
CA ASN A 78 -21.60 -21.29 21.48
C ASN A 78 -22.09 -21.45 22.93
N MET A 79 -21.52 -20.70 23.88
CA MET A 79 -21.99 -20.72 25.26
C MET A 79 -23.40 -20.14 25.39
N MET A 80 -23.69 -19.03 24.73
CA MET A 80 -25.02 -18.41 24.75
C MET A 80 -26.08 -19.34 24.14
N ALA A 81 -25.76 -19.99 23.02
CA ALA A 81 -26.67 -20.92 22.34
C ALA A 81 -26.94 -22.19 23.16
N ASN A 82 -25.93 -22.74 23.85
CA ASN A 82 -26.05 -23.96 24.65
C ASN A 82 -26.53 -23.71 26.09
N SER A 83 -26.63 -22.45 26.53
CA SER A 83 -27.13 -22.11 27.85
C SER A 83 -28.65 -21.95 27.84
N SER A 84 -29.33 -22.77 28.65
CA SER A 84 -30.80 -22.69 28.82
C SER A 84 -31.29 -21.40 29.47
N VAL A 85 -30.37 -20.63 30.09
CA VAL A 85 -30.65 -19.32 30.70
C VAL A 85 -31.09 -18.29 29.67
N PHE A 86 -30.58 -18.35 28.43
CA PHE A 86 -30.91 -17.39 27.36
C PHE A 86 -32.00 -17.87 26.40
N GLN A 87 -32.32 -19.16 26.38
CA GLN A 87 -33.43 -19.70 25.58
C GLN A 87 -34.81 -19.48 26.20
N SER A 88 -34.87 -19.31 27.54
CA SER A 88 -36.12 -19.28 28.30
C SER A 88 -36.88 -17.94 28.22
N THR A 89 -36.36 -16.93 27.53
CA THR A 89 -36.97 -15.59 27.44
C THR A 89 -37.52 -15.23 26.06
N SER A 90 -37.61 -16.16 25.11
CA SER A 90 -38.38 -15.86 23.88
C SER A 90 -39.88 -15.95 24.17
N PRO A 91 -40.66 -14.86 24.03
CA PRO A 91 -42.09 -15.03 23.82
C PRO A 91 -42.25 -15.79 22.50
N ARG A 92 -43.08 -16.83 22.50
CA ARG A 92 -43.49 -17.53 21.26
C ARG A 92 -43.90 -16.46 20.25
N SER A 93 -43.32 -16.52 19.05
CA SER A 93 -43.67 -15.73 17.89
C SER A 93 -45.19 -15.58 17.79
N VAL A 94 -45.70 -14.37 18.00
CA VAL A 94 -47.11 -14.05 17.81
C VAL A 94 -47.38 -14.14 16.31
N GLU A 95 -48.10 -15.19 15.91
CA GLU A 95 -48.61 -15.38 14.56
C GLU A 95 -49.44 -14.15 14.16
N PRO A 96 -49.17 -13.51 13.01
CA PRO A 96 -49.97 -12.37 12.58
C PRO A 96 -51.32 -12.92 12.12
N ARG A 97 -52.31 -12.85 13.01
CA ARG A 97 -53.71 -13.17 12.72
C ARG A 97 -54.15 -12.32 11.52
N ARG A 98 -54.18 -12.91 10.33
CA ARG A 98 -54.70 -12.27 9.10
C ARG A 98 -56.13 -11.81 9.36
N GLN A 99 -56.34 -10.51 9.55
CA GLN A 99 -57.67 -9.91 9.43
C GLN A 99 -57.96 -9.72 7.94
N THR A 100 -58.85 -10.55 7.41
CA THR A 100 -59.45 -10.34 6.10
C THR A 100 -60.34 -9.10 6.15
N VAL A 101 -59.91 -8.00 5.53
CA VAL A 101 -60.73 -6.81 5.35
C VAL A 101 -61.62 -7.02 4.12
N HIS A 102 -62.92 -7.16 4.33
CA HIS A 102 -63.92 -7.24 3.26
C HIS A 102 -64.27 -5.82 2.80
N TYR A 103 -63.86 -5.46 1.58
CA TYR A 103 -64.27 -4.19 0.95
C TYR A 103 -65.54 -4.42 0.13
N GLY A 104 -66.61 -3.72 0.54
CA GLY A 104 -67.88 -3.70 -0.16
C GLY A 104 -67.77 -3.07 -1.55
N SER A 105 -68.33 -3.76 -2.53
CA SER A 105 -68.51 -3.26 -3.89
C SER A 105 -69.80 -2.43 -3.93
N ARG A 106 -69.68 -1.11 -4.15
CA ARG A 106 -70.81 -0.25 -4.53
C ARG A 106 -70.45 0.42 -5.85
N GLY A 107 -70.96 -0.15 -6.93
CA GLY A 107 -71.03 0.46 -8.24
C GLY A 107 -72.38 0.14 -8.86
N THR A 108 -73.29 1.12 -8.83
CA THR A 108 -74.33 1.41 -9.82
C THR A 108 -74.66 2.89 -9.70
#